data_AF-A0AAU3KRT9-F1
#
_entry.id   AF-A0AAU3KRT9-F1
#
_cell.length_a   1.000
_cell.length_b   1.000
_cell.length_c   1.000
_cell.angle_alpha   90.00
_cell.angle_beta   90.00
_cell.angle_gamma   90.00
#
_symmetry.space_group_name_H-M   'P 1'
#
loop_
_entity.id
_entity.type
_entity.pdbx_description
1 polymer ?
#
loop_
_entity_poly.entity_id
_entity_poly.type
_entity_poly.pdbx_seq_one_letter_code
_entity_poly.pdbx_strand_id
1 'polypeptide(L)' 'MREPVGELTRLLADDTGVVAELTAEQAELMLTLLRRQRDSQHRETMAAIDEAMGILPRLIRIPAKKILFG' A
#
# COMPACT_ATOMS: atom_id res chain seq x y z
N MET A 1 19.83 14.09 0.23
CA MET A 1 19.86 12.65 -0.12
C MET A 1 18.81 11.96 0.74
N ARG A 2 17.88 11.20 0.14
CA ARG A 2 17.00 10.30 0.91
C ARG A 2 17.81 9.05 1.26
N GLU A 3 17.82 8.62 2.50
CA GLU A 3 18.50 7.40 2.94
C GLU A 3 17.54 6.20 2.79
N PRO A 4 17.70 5.35 1.75
CA PRO A 4 16.76 4.27 1.45
C PRO A 4 16.71 3.22 2.58
N VAL A 5 17.86 2.93 3.19
CA VAL A 5 17.96 1.99 4.33
C VAL A 5 17.10 2.48 5.50
N GLY A 6 17.19 3.76 5.87
CA GLY A 6 16.42 4.32 6.98
C GLY A 6 14.91 4.35 6.75
N GLU A 7 14.46 4.45 5.49
CA GLU A 7 13.04 4.35 5.15
C GLU A 7 12.53 2.89 5.24
N LEU A 8 13.34 1.92 4.80
CA LEU A 8 13.06 0.48 4.91
C LEU A 8 12.94 0.04 6.37
N THR A 9 13.87 0.46 7.22
CA THR A 9 13.87 0.14 8.65
C THR A 9 12.59 0.61 9.35
N ARG A 10 12.06 1.78 8.96
CA ARG A 10 10.78 2.28 9.51
C ARG A 10 9.58 1.50 8.99
N LEU A 11 9.61 1.09 7.73
CA LEU A 11 8.53 0.34 7.08
C LEU A 11 8.38 -1.08 7.61
N LEU A 12 9.50 -1.72 7.99
CA LEU A 12 9.55 -3.12 8.41
C LEU A 12 9.57 -3.34 9.93
N ALA A 13 9.42 -2.27 10.73
CA ALA A 13 9.23 -2.25 12.19
C ALA A 13 9.60 -3.56 12.91
N ASP A 14 10.88 -3.67 13.30
CA ASP A 14 11.55 -4.70 14.11
C ASP A 14 12.45 -5.72 13.39
N ASP A 15 12.41 -5.85 12.06
CA ASP A 15 13.36 -6.76 11.34
C ASP A 15 14.59 -6.02 10.78
N THR A 16 15.30 -5.33 11.68
CA THR A 16 16.39 -4.42 11.29
C THR A 16 17.68 -5.13 10.89
N GLY A 17 17.84 -6.40 11.27
CA GLY A 17 19.05 -7.18 11.00
C GLY A 17 19.29 -7.39 9.51
N VAL A 18 18.25 -7.79 8.78
CA VAL A 18 18.33 -8.04 7.33
C VAL A 18 18.49 -6.73 6.55
N VAL A 19 17.84 -5.66 6.99
CA VAL A 19 17.93 -4.35 6.33
C VAL A 19 19.32 -3.73 6.47
N ALA A 20 20.02 -3.99 7.58
CA ALA A 20 21.37 -3.47 7.83
C ALA A 20 22.45 -4.10 6.92
N GLU A 21 22.18 -5.28 6.37
CA GLU A 21 23.09 -5.97 5.44
C GLU A 21 22.90 -5.56 3.97
N LEU A 22 21.85 -4.80 3.66
CA LEU A 22 21.56 -4.38 2.29
C LEU A 22 22.51 -3.26 1.84
N THR A 23 22.97 -3.35 0.60
CA THR A 23 23.58 -2.19 -0.07
C THR A 23 22.52 -1.12 -0.34
N ALA A 24 22.97 0.11 -0.63
CA ALA A 24 22.07 1.21 -0.94
C ALA A 24 21.17 0.90 -2.15
N GLU A 25 21.72 0.26 -3.19
CA GLU A 25 20.99 -0.12 -4.40
C GLU A 25 19.95 -1.21 -4.11
N GLN A 26 20.28 -2.19 -3.27
CA GLN A 26 19.36 -3.25 -2.87
C GLN A 26 18.21 -2.71 -2.02
N ALA A 27 18.52 -1.79 -1.10
CA ALA A 27 17.51 -1.10 -0.30
C ALA A 27 16.57 -0.26 -1.19
N GLU A 28 17.10 0.44 -2.19
CA GLU A 28 16.28 1.22 -3.12
C GLU A 28 15.38 0.33 -4.00
N LEU A 29 15.90 -0.80 -4.48
CA LEU A 29 15.12 -1.80 -5.21
C LEU A 29 13.98 -2.35 -4.34
N MET A 30 14.29 -2.75 -3.10
CA MET A 30 13.32 -3.28 -2.17
C MET A 30 12.23 -2.25 -1.83
N LEU A 31 12.59 -1.00 -1.58
CA LEU A 31 11.62 0.09 -1.40
C LEU A 31 10.70 0.23 -2.61
N THR A 32 11.26 0.14 -3.82
CA THR A 32 10.48 0.24 -5.06
C THR A 32 9.48 -0.91 -5.19
N LEU A 33 9.90 -2.13 -4.87
CA LEU A 33 9.04 -3.31 -4.89
C LEU A 33 7.92 -3.21 -3.84
N LEU A 34 8.26 -2.81 -2.62
CA LEU A 34 7.28 -2.63 -1.53
C LEU A 34 6.24 -1.56 -1.88
N ARG A 35 6.67 -0.42 -2.43
CA ARG A 35 5.76 0.63 -2.89
C ARG A 35 4.83 0.12 -3.99
N ARG A 36 5.39 -0.55 -5.01
CA ARG A 36 4.60 -1.12 -6.11
C ARG A 36 3.57 -2.14 -5.61
N GLN A 37 3.96 -3.00 -4.67
CA GLN A 37 3.07 -4.00 -4.11
C GLN A 37 1.94 -3.36 -3.29
N ARG A 38 2.27 -2.36 -2.46
CA ARG A 38 1.27 -1.61 -1.70
C ARG A 38 0.27 -0.92 -2.62
N ASP A 39 0.74 -0.30 -3.70
CA ASP A 39 -0.14 0.34 -4.67
C ASP A 39 -1.02 -0.68 -5.41
N SER A 40 -0.51 -1.89 -5.66
CA SER A 40 -1.31 -2.99 -6.23
C SER A 40 -2.40 -3.43 -5.27
N GLN A 41 -2.05 -3.72 -4.01
CA GLN A 41 -3.01 -4.11 -2.98
C GLN A 41 -4.09 -3.04 -2.77
N HIS A 42 -3.70 -1.76 -2.80
CA HIS A 42 -4.66 -0.68 -2.70
C HIS A 42 -5.66 -0.68 -3.86
N ARG A 43 -5.18 -0.82 -5.10
CA ARG A 43 -6.05 -0.92 -6.29
C ARG A 43 -6.96 -2.14 -6.24
N GLU A 44 -6.43 -3.29 -5.85
CA GLU A 44 -7.22 -4.53 -5.68
C GLU A 44 -8.31 -4.37 -4.63
N THR A 45 -7.98 -3.75 -3.49
CA THR A 45 -8.94 -3.47 -2.42
C THR A 45 -10.04 -2.51 -2.90
N MET A 46 -9.68 -1.45 -3.62
CA MET A 46 -10.65 -0.51 -4.18
C MET A 46 -11.55 -1.18 -5.23
N ALA A 47 -11.01 -2.06 -6.07
CA ALA A 47 -11.79 -2.81 -7.04
C ALA A 47 -12.79 -3.75 -6.36
N ALA A 48 -12.36 -4.48 -5.32
CA ALA A 48 -13.25 -5.35 -4.54
C ALA A 48 -14.37 -4.58 -3.83
N ILE A 49 -14.05 -3.39 -3.30
CA ILE A 49 -15.05 -2.48 -2.73
C ILE A 49 -16.06 -2.04 -3.80
N ASP A 50 -15.58 -1.64 -4.97
CA ASP A 50 -16.45 -1.21 -6.07
C ASP A 50 -17.37 -2.33 -6.56
N GLU A 51 -16.86 -3.56 -6.61
CA GLU A 51 -17.63 -4.75 -6.92
C GLU A 51 -18.73 -5.00 -5.86
N ALA A 52 -18.37 -4.97 -4.57
CA ALA A 52 -19.33 -5.13 -3.48
C ALA A 52 -20.41 -4.04 -3.49
N MET A 53 -20.02 -2.79 -3.77
CA MET A 53 -20.94 -1.66 -3.95
C MET A 53 -21.83 -1.80 -5.19
N GLY A 54 -21.39 -2.58 -6.17
CA GLY A 54 -22.15 -2.96 -7.37
C GLY A 54 -23.45 -3.71 -7.05
N ILE A 55 -23.49 -4.43 -5.92
CA ILE A 55 -24.67 -5.16 -5.43
C ILE A 55 -25.76 -4.19 -4.95
N LEU A 56 -25.38 -3.01 -4.47
CA LEU A 56 -26.32 -2.03 -3.98
C LEU A 56 -27.10 -1.38 -5.14
N PRO A 57 -28.42 -1.13 -4.96
CA PRO A 57 -29.22 -0.34 -5.89
C PRO A 57 -28.58 1.02 -6.20
N ARG A 58 -28.66 1.45 -7.46
CA ARG A 58 -27.99 2.68 -7.95
C ARG A 58 -28.32 3.92 -7.11
N LEU A 59 -29.55 4.03 -6.61
CA LEU A 59 -30.02 5.15 -5.78
C LEU A 59 -29.24 5.30 -4.45
N ILE A 60 -28.78 4.19 -3.86
CA ILE A 60 -28.11 4.22 -2.56
C ILE A 60 -26.59 4.06 -2.65
N ARG A 61 -26.06 3.73 -3.83
CA ARG A 61 -24.63 3.48 -4.03
C ARG A 61 -23.74 4.70 -3.76
N ILE A 62 -24.13 5.87 -4.28
CA ILE A 62 -23.39 7.13 -4.08
C ILE A 62 -23.37 7.55 -2.60
N PRO A 63 -24.52 7.62 -1.89
CA PRO A 63 -24.50 7.97 -0.47
C PRO A 63 -23.75 6.94 0.38
N ALA A 64 -23.85 5.64 0.07
CA ALA A 64 -23.08 4.62 0.78
C ALA A 64 -21.55 4.77 0.58
N LYS A 65 -21.07 5.12 -0.62
CA LYS A 65 -19.64 5.44 -0.84
C LYS A 65 -19.18 6.62 0.03
N LYS A 66 -19.96 7.70 0.09
CA LYS A 66 -19.66 8.88 0.91
C LYS A 66 -19.56 8.55 2.40
N ILE A 67 -20.40 7.66 2.90
CA ILE A 67 -20.39 7.28 4.33
C ILE A 67 -19.18 6.39 4.64
N LEU A 68 -18.88 5.42 3.79
CA LEU A 68 -17.80 4.45 4.02
C LEU A 68 -16.41 5.01 3.77
N PHE A 69 -16.27 5.98 2.85
CA PHE A 69 -14.98 6.43 2.35
C PHE A 69 -14.73 7.94 2.48
N GLY A 70 -15.71 8.73 2.94
CA GLY A 70 -15.55 10.17 3.22
C GLY A 70 -15.32 11.03 1.99
#